data_AF-A0AAD9NSB1-F1
#
_entry.id   AF-A0AAD9NSB1-F1
#
_cell.length_a   1.000
_cell.length_b   1.000
_cell.length_c   1.000
_cell.angle_alpha   90.00
_cell.angle_beta   90.00
_cell.angle_gamma   90.00
#
_symmetry.space_group_name_H-M   'P 1'
#
loop_
_entity.id
_entity.type
_entity.pdbx_description
1 polymer ?
#
loop_
_entity_poly.entity_id
_entity_poly.type
_entity_poly.pdbx_seq_one_letter_code
_entity_poly.pdbx_strand_id
1 'polypeptide(L)'
;MAQRCSSRCSTRLAFAKQFRSGIPCKNNNYLFREQYISVRKGYPDAVYYVAGVVAALLCYVNSLPGEFVHDDIFAVKNNPDVRPDAPLSGVFRDDFWGRPMASNASHKSYRPLCVLSFRFNYVFGGLDPVGYHVTNVVLHAAATLMFTYVCGLVVFKQVRLAGLAGLLFAVHPIHTEADDLRNSHCLPT
;
A
#
# COMPACT_ATOMS: atom_id res chain seq x y z
N MET A 1 -20.48 -16.76 48.49
CA MET A 1 -19.54 -15.66 48.79
C MET A 1 -18.42 -15.70 47.78
N ALA A 2 -18.06 -14.52 47.27
CA ALA A 2 -17.22 -14.28 46.11
C ALA A 2 -15.76 -14.73 46.29
N GLN A 3 -15.09 -15.04 45.17
CA GLN A 3 -13.86 -14.32 44.81
C GLN A 3 -13.54 -14.48 43.32
N ARG A 4 -13.69 -13.36 42.60
CA ARG A 4 -13.07 -13.11 41.30
C ARG A 4 -11.55 -13.21 41.51
N CYS A 5 -10.88 -14.13 40.81
CA CYS A 5 -9.43 -14.12 40.70
C CYS A 5 -9.04 -13.61 39.31
N SER A 6 -8.75 -12.31 39.26
CA SER A 6 -8.02 -11.65 38.18
C SER A 6 -6.63 -12.27 38.05
N SER A 7 -6.21 -12.64 36.85
CA SER A 7 -4.78 -12.86 36.59
C SER A 7 -4.41 -12.61 35.12
N ARG A 8 -4.15 -11.33 34.84
CA ARG A 8 -2.93 -10.97 34.11
C ARG A 8 -1.75 -11.62 34.86
N CYS A 9 -1.22 -12.73 34.37
CA CYS A 9 0.11 -13.17 34.78
C CYS A 9 0.75 -14.03 33.69
N SER A 10 1.58 -13.37 32.89
CA SER A 10 2.80 -13.86 32.23
C SER A 10 2.89 -15.36 31.90
N THR A 11 2.80 -15.64 30.60
CA THR A 11 2.91 -16.93 29.90
C THR A 11 4.20 -17.72 30.16
N ARG A 12 5.16 -17.21 30.93
CA ARG A 12 6.47 -17.86 31.14
C ARG A 12 6.55 -18.79 32.35
N LEU A 13 5.64 -18.72 33.33
CA LEU A 13 5.70 -19.60 34.52
C LEU A 13 4.85 -20.89 34.42
N ALA A 14 3.94 -21.00 33.45
CA ALA A 14 3.07 -22.16 33.33
C ALA A 14 3.83 -23.44 32.93
N PHE A 15 4.92 -23.31 32.16
CA PHE A 15 5.67 -24.47 31.66
C PHE A 15 6.44 -25.21 32.76
N ALA A 16 6.98 -24.49 33.75
CA ALA A 16 7.79 -25.09 34.81
C ALA A 16 6.96 -25.83 35.88
N LYS A 17 5.68 -25.49 36.05
CA LYS A 17 4.80 -26.15 37.03
C LYS A 17 4.18 -27.46 36.55
N GLN A 18 4.21 -27.73 35.24
CA GLN A 18 3.60 -28.93 34.67
C GLN A 18 4.41 -30.21 34.96
N PHE A 19 5.74 -30.11 35.11
CA PHE A 19 6.62 -31.28 35.29
C PHE A 19 6.64 -31.87 36.70
N ARG A 20 6.04 -31.21 37.71
CA ARG A 20 6.07 -31.67 39.12
C ARG A 20 4.79 -32.37 39.61
N SER A 21 3.71 -32.41 38.83
CA SER A 21 2.38 -32.76 39.36
C SER A 21 1.76 -34.07 38.85
N GLY A 22 2.46 -34.87 38.04
CA GLY A 22 1.96 -36.20 37.64
C GLY A 22 0.59 -36.19 36.93
N ILE A 23 0.18 -35.04 36.38
CA ILE A 23 -1.12 -34.88 35.71
C ILE A 23 -1.00 -35.53 34.33
N PRO A 24 -1.90 -36.46 33.95
CA PRO A 24 -1.81 -37.16 32.68
C PRO A 24 -1.82 -36.17 31.51
N CYS A 25 -0.93 -36.39 30.54
CA CYS A 25 -0.85 -35.61 29.31
C CYS A 25 -2.21 -35.58 28.59
N LYS A 26 -3.01 -34.55 28.86
CA LYS A 26 -4.21 -34.24 28.06
C LYS A 26 -3.74 -33.79 26.68
N ASN A 27 -3.73 -34.75 25.75
CA ASN A 27 -3.88 -34.65 24.31
C ASN A 27 -3.32 -33.34 23.68
N ASN A 28 -2.12 -33.44 23.09
CA ASN A 28 -1.41 -32.33 22.42
C ASN A 28 -2.24 -31.59 21.35
N ASN A 29 -3.33 -32.19 20.88
CA ASN A 29 -4.26 -31.60 19.93
C ASN A 29 -4.94 -30.31 20.45
N TYR A 30 -5.10 -30.13 21.77
CA TYR A 30 -5.73 -28.93 22.33
C TYR A 30 -4.79 -27.71 22.31
N LEU A 31 -3.50 -27.91 22.59
CA LEU A 31 -2.51 -26.83 22.58
C LEU A 31 -2.24 -26.32 21.15
N PHE A 32 -2.10 -27.23 20.18
CA PHE A 32 -1.99 -26.85 18.77
C PHE A 32 -3.24 -26.13 18.26
N ARG A 33 -4.44 -26.56 18.68
CA ARG A 33 -5.70 -25.93 18.28
C ARG A 33 -5.87 -24.53 18.86
N GLU A 34 -5.54 -24.32 20.14
CA GLU A 34 -5.56 -22.98 20.77
C GLU A 34 -4.55 -22.03 20.10
N GLN A 35 -3.35 -22.51 19.82
CA GLN A 35 -2.33 -21.71 19.14
C GLN A 35 -2.72 -21.37 17.70
N TYR A 36 -3.29 -22.33 16.96
CA TYR A 36 -3.81 -22.13 15.60
C TYR A 36 -5.05 -21.21 15.54
N ILE A 37 -5.98 -21.32 16.48
CA ILE A 37 -7.14 -20.41 16.60
C ILE A 37 -6.67 -18.99 16.95
N SER A 38 -5.63 -18.84 17.77
CA SER A 38 -5.06 -17.52 18.09
C SER A 38 -4.44 -16.83 16.88
N VAL A 39 -3.80 -17.58 15.97
CA VAL A 39 -3.24 -17.06 14.71
C VAL A 39 -4.38 -16.64 13.75
N ARG A 40 -5.48 -17.41 13.69
CA ARG A 40 -6.66 -17.00 12.90
C ARG A 40 -7.36 -15.74 13.40
N LYS A 41 -7.24 -15.39 14.69
CA LYS A 41 -7.79 -14.13 15.24
C LYS A 41 -6.96 -12.89 14.88
N GLY A 42 -5.83 -13.04 14.18
CA GLY A 42 -4.98 -11.92 13.75
C GLY A 42 -5.36 -11.30 12.40
N TYR A 43 -6.26 -11.91 11.63
CA TYR A 43 -6.68 -11.38 10.32
C TYR A 43 -7.79 -10.35 10.50
N PRO A 44 -7.60 -9.09 10.05
CA PRO A 44 -8.67 -8.09 10.05
C PRO A 44 -9.93 -8.67 9.42
N ASP A 45 -11.09 -8.40 10.01
CA ASP A 45 -12.36 -8.77 9.39
C ASP A 45 -12.43 -8.16 7.98
N ALA A 46 -13.06 -8.88 7.03
CA ALA A 46 -13.21 -8.43 5.64
C ALA A 46 -13.73 -6.99 5.51
N VAL A 47 -14.52 -6.56 6.51
CA VAL A 47 -15.04 -5.20 6.67
C VAL A 47 -13.93 -4.14 6.62
N TYR A 48 -12.78 -4.36 7.26
CA TYR A 48 -11.69 -3.37 7.28
C TYR A 48 -11.00 -3.24 5.92
N TYR A 49 -10.86 -4.34 5.19
CA TYR A 49 -10.32 -4.34 3.84
C TYR A 49 -11.25 -3.63 2.87
N VAL A 50 -12.56 -3.95 2.91
CA VAL A 50 -13.57 -3.28 2.09
C VAL A 50 -13.62 -1.79 2.43
N ALA A 51 -13.63 -1.43 3.71
CA ALA A 51 -13.64 -0.03 4.14
C ALA A 51 -12.39 0.73 3.67
N GLY A 52 -11.20 0.11 3.73
CA GLY A 52 -9.96 0.70 3.23
C GLY A 52 -9.99 0.96 1.73
N VAL A 53 -10.47 -0.01 0.94
CA VAL A 53 -10.60 0.15 -0.52
C VAL A 53 -11.63 1.23 -0.87
N VAL A 54 -12.80 1.22 -0.20
CA VAL A 54 -13.83 2.23 -0.43
C VAL A 54 -13.31 3.63 -0.06
N ALA A 55 -12.59 3.77 1.05
CA ALA A 55 -11.98 5.03 1.43
C ALA A 55 -10.96 5.52 0.39
N ALA A 56 -10.07 4.63 -0.09
CA ALA A 56 -9.12 4.96 -1.15
C ALA A 56 -9.83 5.35 -2.46
N LEU A 57 -10.92 4.69 -2.84
CA LEU A 57 -11.68 5.08 -4.03
C LEU A 57 -12.35 6.44 -3.85
N LEU A 58 -13.04 6.67 -2.73
CA LEU A 58 -13.78 7.92 -2.48
C LEU A 58 -12.85 9.14 -2.36
N CYS A 59 -11.66 8.99 -1.77
CA CYS A 59 -10.71 10.08 -1.65
C CYS A 59 -10.12 10.50 -3.01
N TYR A 60 -9.97 9.56 -3.94
CA TYR A 60 -9.26 9.80 -5.21
C TYR A 60 -10.15 9.76 -6.45
N VAL A 61 -11.46 9.45 -6.33
CA VAL A 61 -12.39 9.48 -7.48
C VAL A 61 -12.48 10.87 -8.11
N ASN A 62 -12.31 11.93 -7.30
CA ASN A 62 -12.36 13.31 -7.78
C ASN A 62 -11.10 13.72 -8.58
N SER A 63 -10.01 12.94 -8.53
CA SER A 63 -8.83 13.22 -9.34
C SER A 63 -8.86 12.58 -10.74
N LEU A 64 -9.83 11.69 -11.01
CA LEU A 64 -9.97 11.03 -12.31
C LEU A 64 -10.15 11.98 -13.51
N PRO A 65 -10.96 13.06 -13.43
CA PRO A 65 -11.10 13.98 -14.56
C PRO A 65 -9.94 14.98 -14.67
N GLY A 66 -8.89 14.86 -13.85
CA GLY A 66 -7.72 15.72 -13.90
C GLY A 66 -6.89 15.53 -15.17
N GLU A 67 -6.14 16.57 -15.53
CA GLU A 67 -5.11 16.49 -16.56
C GLU A 67 -3.73 16.21 -15.95
N PHE A 68 -2.77 15.81 -16.79
CA PHE A 68 -1.38 15.71 -16.37
C PHE A 68 -0.84 17.07 -15.94
N VAL A 69 -0.34 17.14 -14.72
CA VAL A 69 0.22 18.35 -14.10
C VAL A 69 1.63 18.10 -13.59
N HIS A 70 2.39 19.18 -13.45
CA HIS A 70 3.71 19.17 -12.81
C HIS A 70 4.69 18.14 -13.42
N ASP A 71 5.19 17.22 -12.60
CA ASP A 71 6.18 16.21 -12.98
C ASP A 71 5.64 15.17 -13.97
N ASP A 72 4.32 14.95 -14.01
CA ASP A 72 3.71 13.96 -14.92
C ASP A 72 3.95 14.31 -16.39
N ILE A 73 4.02 15.61 -16.70
CA ILE A 73 4.29 16.10 -18.05
C ILE A 73 5.67 15.62 -18.51
N PHE A 74 6.69 15.73 -17.65
CA PHE A 74 8.04 15.30 -18.01
C PHE A 74 8.22 13.79 -17.90
N ALA A 75 7.59 13.15 -16.92
CA ALA A 75 7.73 11.73 -16.67
C ALA A 75 6.96 10.85 -17.67
N VAL A 76 5.84 11.35 -18.22
CA VAL A 76 4.96 10.60 -19.12
C VAL A 76 4.91 11.21 -20.53
N LYS A 77 4.51 12.48 -20.67
CA LYS A 77 4.32 13.08 -22.01
C LYS A 77 5.65 13.28 -22.75
N ASN A 78 6.66 13.82 -22.07
CA ASN A 78 7.94 14.19 -22.68
C ASN A 78 9.01 13.09 -22.56
N ASN A 79 8.70 11.97 -21.90
CA ASN A 79 9.66 10.89 -21.71
C ASN A 79 9.70 9.98 -22.95
N PRO A 80 10.84 9.89 -23.67
CA PRO A 80 10.97 8.99 -24.81
C PRO A 80 10.87 7.52 -24.43
N ASP A 81 11.31 7.11 -23.23
CA ASP A 81 11.31 5.70 -22.81
C ASP A 81 9.92 5.11 -22.58
N VAL A 82 8.93 5.97 -22.35
CA VAL A 82 7.51 5.59 -22.22
C VAL A 82 6.92 5.20 -23.58
N ARG A 83 7.51 5.67 -24.67
CA ARG A 83 7.01 5.41 -26.02
C ARG A 83 7.37 3.99 -26.47
N PRO A 84 6.46 3.30 -27.19
CA PRO A 84 6.66 1.91 -27.58
C PRO A 84 7.78 1.71 -28.60
N ASP A 85 8.12 2.75 -29.36
CA ASP A 85 9.22 2.79 -30.34
C ASP A 85 10.62 2.84 -29.71
N ALA A 86 10.75 3.32 -28.46
CA ALA A 86 12.02 3.35 -27.77
C ALA A 86 12.45 1.94 -27.30
N PRO A 87 13.75 1.59 -27.34
CA PRO A 87 14.21 0.28 -26.88
C PRO A 87 14.00 0.11 -25.37
N LEU A 88 13.56 -1.08 -24.92
CA LEU A 88 13.38 -1.38 -23.49
C LEU A 88 14.66 -1.22 -22.65
N SER A 89 15.83 -1.29 -23.28
CA SER A 89 17.11 -1.04 -22.61
C SER A 89 17.29 0.41 -22.15
N GLY A 90 16.60 1.37 -22.77
CA GLY A 90 16.61 2.79 -22.38
C GLY A 90 16.10 2.98 -20.95
N VAL A 91 14.96 2.34 -20.64
CA VAL A 91 14.33 2.32 -19.30
C VAL A 91 15.30 1.92 -18.16
N PHE A 92 16.32 1.10 -18.43
CA PHE A 92 17.29 0.65 -17.43
C PHE A 92 18.62 1.43 -17.43
N ARG A 93 18.82 2.33 -18.39
CA ARG A 93 20.04 3.13 -18.56
C ARG A 93 19.82 4.62 -18.32
N ASP A 94 18.61 5.06 -18.59
CA ASP A 94 18.18 6.43 -18.50
C ASP A 94 17.55 6.70 -17.12
N ASP A 95 17.44 7.98 -16.78
CA ASP A 95 16.80 8.42 -15.53
C ASP A 95 15.26 8.42 -15.65
N PHE A 96 14.59 8.80 -14.56
CA PHE A 96 13.13 8.82 -14.50
C PHE A 96 12.45 9.66 -15.59
N TRP A 97 13.15 10.65 -16.16
CA TRP A 97 12.65 11.56 -17.18
C TRP A 97 13.13 11.20 -18.60
N GLY A 98 13.80 10.06 -18.77
CA GLY A 98 14.28 9.57 -20.06
C GLY A 98 15.55 10.25 -20.55
N ARG A 99 16.39 10.74 -19.63
CA ARG A 99 17.72 11.26 -19.95
C ARG A 99 18.80 10.25 -19.59
N PRO A 100 19.87 10.12 -20.41
CA PRO A 100 21.00 9.27 -20.06
C PRO A 100 21.60 9.63 -18.70
N MET A 101 21.76 8.64 -17.82
CA MET A 101 22.22 8.83 -16.45
C MET A 101 23.65 9.39 -16.35
N ALA A 102 24.43 9.29 -17.43
CA ALA A 102 25.76 9.89 -17.55
C ALA A 102 25.75 11.39 -17.92
N SER A 103 24.59 11.96 -18.29
CA SER A 103 24.47 13.36 -18.67
C SER A 103 24.49 14.28 -17.44
N ASN A 104 25.16 15.44 -17.55
CA ASN A 104 25.11 16.48 -16.52
C ASN A 104 23.72 17.09 -16.33
N ALA A 105 22.83 16.94 -17.32
CA ALA A 105 21.45 17.40 -17.25
C ALA A 105 20.48 16.32 -16.72
N SER A 106 21.00 15.15 -16.32
CA SER A 106 20.22 14.11 -15.65
C SER A 106 20.07 14.42 -14.16
N HIS A 107 18.89 14.16 -13.63
CA HIS A 107 18.63 14.26 -12.20
C HIS A 107 19.11 13.03 -11.41
N LYS A 108 19.70 12.03 -12.10
CA LYS A 108 20.24 10.79 -11.51
C LYS A 108 19.22 10.01 -10.67
N SER A 109 17.94 10.17 -10.98
CA SER A 109 16.83 9.46 -10.34
C SER A 109 16.59 8.14 -11.07
N TYR A 110 16.88 7.03 -10.41
CA TYR A 110 16.71 5.70 -11.01
C TYR A 110 15.42 5.04 -10.54
N ARG A 111 14.41 4.96 -11.44
CA ARG A 111 13.08 4.39 -11.16
C ARG A 111 12.53 3.58 -12.35
N PRO A 112 13.25 2.52 -12.79
CA PRO A 112 12.93 1.80 -14.03
C PRO A 112 11.54 1.14 -13.99
N LEU A 113 11.11 0.61 -12.85
CA LEU A 113 9.80 -0.03 -12.71
C LEU A 113 8.63 0.96 -12.86
N CYS A 114 8.83 2.21 -12.44
CA CYS A 114 7.81 3.25 -12.59
C CYS A 114 7.65 3.64 -14.07
N VAL A 115 8.76 3.91 -14.76
CA VAL A 115 8.77 4.21 -16.20
C VAL A 115 8.20 3.04 -17.01
N LEU A 116 8.53 1.80 -16.64
CA LEU A 116 7.96 0.61 -17.26
C LEU A 116 6.44 0.53 -17.07
N SER A 117 5.94 0.88 -15.89
CA SER A 117 4.49 0.92 -15.62
C SER A 117 3.80 1.99 -16.49
N PHE A 118 4.43 3.16 -16.68
CA PHE A 118 3.92 4.19 -17.59
C PHE A 118 3.92 3.74 -19.05
N ARG A 119 4.95 3.01 -19.49
CA ARG A 119 5.03 2.43 -20.83
C ARG A 119 3.93 1.39 -21.04
N PHE A 120 3.68 0.51 -20.07
CA PHE A 120 2.55 -0.43 -20.15
C PHE A 120 1.22 0.30 -20.25
N ASN A 121 1.01 1.32 -19.43
CA ASN A 121 -0.21 2.12 -19.48
C ASN A 121 -0.39 2.81 -20.85
N TYR A 122 0.70 3.35 -21.40
CA TYR A 122 0.71 3.94 -22.74
C TYR A 122 0.28 2.95 -23.83
N VAL A 123 0.72 1.69 -23.73
CA VAL A 123 0.34 0.66 -24.71
C VAL A 123 -1.15 0.35 -24.69
N PHE A 124 -1.81 0.42 -23.52
CA PHE A 124 -3.24 0.13 -23.38
C PHE A 124 -4.16 1.34 -23.60
N GLY A 125 -3.75 2.53 -23.14
CA GLY A 125 -4.59 3.73 -23.08
C GLY A 125 -3.96 4.99 -23.69
N GLY A 126 -2.78 4.90 -24.29
CA GLY A 126 -2.09 6.04 -24.89
C GLY A 126 -1.75 7.13 -23.86
N LEU A 127 -1.96 8.40 -24.22
CA LEU A 127 -1.75 9.57 -23.34
C LEU A 127 -3.04 10.07 -22.69
N ASP A 128 -4.01 9.20 -22.45
CA ASP A 128 -5.21 9.58 -21.70
C ASP A 128 -4.91 9.63 -20.19
N PRO A 129 -4.95 10.80 -19.52
CA PRO A 129 -4.63 10.92 -18.09
C PRO A 129 -5.50 10.03 -17.20
N VAL A 130 -6.75 9.77 -17.60
CA VAL A 130 -7.68 8.94 -16.84
C VAL A 130 -7.10 7.54 -16.59
N GLY A 131 -6.46 6.93 -17.59
CA GLY A 131 -5.85 5.60 -17.45
C GLY A 131 -4.71 5.56 -16.44
N TYR A 132 -3.95 6.66 -16.31
CA TYR A 132 -2.87 6.81 -15.33
C TYR A 132 -3.42 7.01 -13.93
N HIS A 133 -4.43 7.86 -13.77
CA HIS A 133 -5.09 8.05 -12.48
C HIS A 133 -5.76 6.77 -11.98
N VAL A 134 -6.47 6.03 -12.84
CA VAL A 134 -7.07 4.74 -12.47
C VAL A 134 -6.01 3.75 -12.00
N THR A 135 -4.90 3.62 -12.73
CA THR A 135 -3.80 2.73 -12.34
C THR A 135 -3.23 3.11 -10.97
N ASN A 136 -3.01 4.41 -10.72
CA ASN A 136 -2.51 4.89 -9.43
C ASN A 136 -3.49 4.60 -8.28
N VAL A 137 -4.79 4.79 -8.49
CA VAL A 137 -5.82 4.47 -7.50
C VAL A 137 -5.88 2.98 -7.19
N VAL A 138 -5.78 2.12 -8.22
CA VAL A 138 -5.74 0.67 -8.03
C VAL A 138 -4.49 0.24 -7.26
N LEU A 139 -3.33 0.81 -7.58
CA LEU A 139 -2.09 0.55 -6.86
C LEU A 139 -2.16 1.01 -5.40
N HIS A 140 -2.75 2.18 -5.13
CA HIS A 140 -2.97 2.68 -3.77
C HIS A 140 -3.92 1.77 -2.96
N ALA A 141 -5.01 1.31 -3.58
CA ALA A 141 -5.92 0.36 -2.97
C ALA A 141 -5.20 -0.97 -2.64
N ALA A 142 -4.40 -1.50 -3.57
CA ALA A 142 -3.60 -2.70 -3.35
C ALA A 142 -2.55 -2.52 -2.23
N ALA A 143 -1.86 -1.38 -2.19
CA ALA A 143 -0.91 -1.03 -1.15
C ALA A 143 -1.59 -0.92 0.22
N THR A 144 -2.77 -0.29 0.30
CA THR A 144 -3.59 -0.20 1.51
C THR A 144 -3.98 -1.57 2.05
N LEU A 145 -4.42 -2.48 1.17
CA LEU A 145 -4.76 -3.86 1.53
C LEU A 145 -3.54 -4.59 2.09
N MET A 146 -2.40 -4.49 1.40
CA MET A 146 -1.16 -5.14 1.81
C MET A 146 -0.66 -4.59 3.15
N PHE A 147 -0.71 -3.27 3.34
CA PHE A 147 -0.34 -2.61 4.59
C PHE A 147 -1.23 -3.08 5.75
N THR A 148 -2.54 -3.09 5.55
CA THR A 148 -3.52 -3.57 6.55
C THR A 148 -3.24 -5.03 6.94
N TYR A 149 -2.94 -5.87 5.95
CA TYR A 149 -2.58 -7.28 6.15
C TYR A 149 -1.29 -7.45 6.96
N VAL A 150 -0.21 -6.74 6.59
CA VAL A 150 1.08 -6.80 7.29
C VAL A 150 0.94 -6.28 8.73
N CYS A 151 0.20 -5.19 8.96
CA CYS A 151 -0.06 -4.65 10.29
C CYS A 151 -0.85 -5.63 11.18
N GLY A 152 -1.80 -6.37 10.60
CA GLY A 152 -2.55 -7.41 11.31
C GLY A 152 -1.69 -8.59 11.75
N LEU A 153 -0.78 -9.03 10.87
CA LEU A 153 0.09 -10.18 11.13
C LEU A 153 1.26 -9.86 12.06
N VAL A 154 1.97 -8.75 11.82
CA VAL A 154 3.30 -8.52 12.40
C VAL A 154 3.25 -7.55 13.58
N VAL A 155 2.49 -6.46 13.45
CA VAL A 155 2.62 -5.31 14.35
C VAL A 155 1.68 -5.42 15.55
N PHE A 156 0.37 -5.40 15.32
CA PHE A 156 -0.58 -5.20 16.41
C PHE A 156 -1.13 -6.51 16.96
N LYS A 157 -1.17 -7.59 16.16
CA LYS A 157 -1.86 -8.86 16.46
C LYS A 157 -3.31 -8.63 16.96
N GLN A 158 -3.89 -7.49 16.57
CA GLN A 158 -5.21 -7.01 16.95
C GLN A 158 -5.86 -6.42 15.69
N VAL A 159 -6.95 -7.04 15.28
CA VAL A 159 -7.68 -6.72 14.04
C VAL A 159 -8.16 -5.28 13.96
N ARG A 160 -8.63 -4.72 15.08
CA ARG A 160 -9.15 -3.35 15.12
C ARG A 160 -8.06 -2.30 14.89
N LEU A 161 -6.90 -2.47 15.52
CA LEU A 161 -5.79 -1.54 15.38
C LEU A 161 -5.16 -1.61 13.99
N ALA A 162 -5.04 -2.82 13.42
CA ALA A 162 -4.57 -3.02 12.05
C ALA A 162 -5.53 -2.38 11.03
N GLY A 163 -6.84 -2.56 11.20
CA GLY A 163 -7.85 -1.93 10.34
C GLY A 163 -7.84 -0.39 10.42
N LEU A 164 -7.69 0.18 11.63
CA LEU A 164 -7.57 1.63 11.80
C LEU A 164 -6.28 2.17 11.17
N ALA A 165 -5.15 1.48 11.33
CA ALA A 165 -3.89 1.87 10.69
C ALA A 165 -4.02 1.85 9.15
N GLY A 166 -4.68 0.82 8.60
CA GLY A 166 -4.99 0.73 7.17
C GLY A 166 -5.89 1.84 6.66
N LEU A 167 -6.96 2.15 7.38
CA LEU A 167 -7.86 3.26 7.05
C LEU A 167 -7.14 4.61 7.11
N LEU A 168 -6.32 4.82 8.15
CA LEU A 168 -5.48 6.01 8.23
C LEU A 168 -4.56 6.09 7.03
N PHE A 169 -3.87 5.00 6.66
CA PHE A 169 -3.00 4.95 5.48
C PHE A 169 -3.75 5.27 4.16
N ALA A 170 -4.98 4.77 4.00
CA ALA A 170 -5.80 5.00 2.82
C ALA A 170 -6.17 6.48 2.63
N VAL A 171 -6.50 7.15 3.74
CA VAL A 171 -7.00 8.54 3.78
C VAL A 171 -5.86 9.56 3.97
N HIS A 172 -4.68 9.12 4.42
CA HIS A 172 -3.61 10.03 4.79
C HIS A 172 -3.15 10.83 3.57
N PRO A 173 -3.27 12.18 3.58
CA PRO A 173 -2.96 13.03 2.43
C PRO A 173 -1.45 13.15 2.15
N ILE A 174 -0.60 12.39 2.84
CA ILE A 174 0.84 12.38 2.56
C ILE A 174 1.17 11.80 1.18
N HIS A 175 0.22 11.10 0.55
CA HIS A 175 0.34 10.57 -0.81
C HIS A 175 -0.32 11.47 -1.87
N THR A 176 -0.95 12.57 -1.46
CA THR A 176 -1.52 13.57 -2.38
C THR A 176 -0.73 14.85 -2.24
N GLU A 177 0.22 15.05 -3.15
CA GLU A 177 0.73 16.39 -3.42
C GLU A 177 -0.47 17.12 -4.05
N ALA A 178 -1.08 18.03 -3.29
CA ALA A 178 -2.34 18.67 -3.67
C ALA A 178 -2.04 19.79 -4.68
N ASP A 179 -2.08 19.48 -5.97
CA ASP A 179 -2.07 20.47 -7.03
C ASP A 179 -3.49 21.04 -7.22
N ASP A 180 -3.84 22.00 -6.37
CA ASP A 180 -4.99 22.88 -6.58
C ASP A 180 -4.63 23.92 -7.66
N LEU A 181 -4.79 23.56 -8.94
CA LEU A 181 -4.88 24.54 -10.03
C LEU A 181 -6.33 24.96 -10.24
N ARG A 182 -6.97 25.45 -9.17
CA ARG A 182 -8.12 26.32 -9.35
C ARG A 182 -7.60 27.73 -9.61
N ASN A 183 -7.83 28.17 -10.84
CA ASN A 183 -7.93 29.56 -11.29
C ASN A 183 -6.68 30.18 -11.96
N SER A 184 -6.59 30.01 -13.27
CA SER A 184 -6.08 31.06 -14.17
C SER A 184 -6.85 31.10 -15.50
N HIS A 185 -8.17 31.24 -15.41
CA HIS A 185 -8.87 32.07 -16.39
C HIS A 185 -8.47 33.52 -16.16
N CYS A 186 -7.52 34.04 -16.96
CA CYS A 186 -7.19 35.45 -17.28
C CYS A 186 -5.78 35.42 -17.93
N LEU A 187 -5.51 35.75 -19.20
CA LEU A 187 -6.04 36.74 -20.14
C LEU A 187 -5.69 36.32 -21.60
N PRO A 188 -6.41 36.83 -22.62
CA PRO A 188 -5.92 36.87 -23.99
C PRO A 188 -5.15 38.17 -24.26
N THR A 189 -3.96 38.07 -24.87
CA THR A 189 -3.41 39.04 -25.85
C THR A 189 -2.43 38.33 -26.75
#